data_AF-A0A258R3B3-F1
#
_entry.id   AF-A0A258R3B3-F1
#
_cell.length_a   1.000
_cell.length_b   1.000
_cell.length_c   1.000
_cell.angle_alpha   90.00
_cell.angle_beta   90.00
_cell.angle_gamma   90.00
#
_symmetry.space_group_name_H-M   'P 1'
#
loop_
_entity.id
_entity.type
_entity.pdbx_description
1 polymer ?
#
loop_
_entity_poly.entity_id
_entity_poly.type
_entity_poly.pdbx_seq_one_letter_code
_entity_poly.pdbx_strand_id
1 'polypeptide(L)' 'MLLIARRLLLGTALAFSLPMAAQAQSPIVIKFSHVVSPDTPKGKGAQRFKELLEERSKGRVKVEVYPNSQLY' A
#
# COMPACT_ATOMS: atom_id res chain seq x y z
N MET A 1 29.20 -28.69 -45.65
CA MET A 1 28.34 -28.92 -44.46
C MET A 1 28.81 -28.08 -43.25
N LEU A 2 29.18 -26.80 -43.44
CA LEU A 2 29.74 -25.96 -42.37
C LEU A 2 29.38 -24.46 -42.47
N LEU A 3 28.34 -24.09 -43.23
CA LEU A 3 27.94 -22.69 -43.44
C LEU A 3 26.53 -22.37 -42.90
N ILE A 4 25.75 -23.39 -42.51
CA ILE A 4 24.38 -23.22 -42.01
C ILE A 4 24.37 -22.95 -40.48
N ALA A 5 25.39 -23.44 -39.76
CA ALA A 5 25.47 -23.32 -38.30
C ALA A 5 25.78 -21.90 -37.78
N ARG A 6 26.29 -21.00 -38.65
CA ARG A 6 26.69 -19.64 -38.25
C ARG A 6 25.55 -18.61 -38.33
N ARG A 7 24.43 -18.96 -38.98
CA ARG A 7 23.24 -18.08 -39.12
C ARG A 7 22.18 -18.29 -38.04
N LEU A 8 22.36 -19.27 -37.16
CA LEU A 8 21.42 -19.59 -36.08
C LEU A 8 21.73 -18.89 -34.75
N LEU A 9 22.79 -18.07 -34.67
CA LEU A 9 23.21 -17.40 -33.44
C LEU A 9 22.65 -15.99 -33.24
N LEU A 10 21.75 -15.52 -34.11
CA LEU A 10 21.24 -14.13 -34.07
C LEU A 10 19.80 -13.99 -33.55
N GLY A 11 19.19 -15.07 -33.06
CA GLY A 11 17.74 -15.10 -32.77
C GLY A 11 17.30 -15.21 -31.31
N THR A 12 18.20 -15.22 -30.31
CA THR A 12 17.84 -15.67 -28.95
C THR A 12 18.11 -14.67 -27.81
N ALA A 13 18.22 -13.37 -28.09
CA ALA A 13 18.50 -12.35 -27.06
C ALA A 13 17.33 -11.42 -26.71
N LEU A 14 16.08 -11.74 -27.07
CA LEU A 14 14.92 -10.86 -26.82
C LEU A 14 13.96 -11.30 -25.69
N ALA A 15 14.28 -12.35 -24.94
CA ALA A 15 13.28 -13.02 -24.10
C ALA A 15 13.21 -12.59 -22.62
N PHE A 16 13.91 -11.55 -22.16
CA PHE A 16 14.00 -11.27 -20.71
C PHE A 16 13.54 -9.89 -20.22
N SER A 17 12.95 -9.05 -21.05
CA SER A 17 12.38 -7.77 -20.60
C SER A 17 10.87 -7.89 -20.35
N LEU A 18 10.44 -8.79 -19.46
CA LEU A 18 9.11 -8.67 -18.87
C LEU A 18 9.22 -7.62 -17.75
N PRO A 19 8.48 -6.49 -17.81
CA PRO A 19 8.43 -5.57 -16.69
C PRO A 19 7.87 -6.34 -15.49
N MET A 20 8.71 -6.53 -14.48
CA MET A 20 8.29 -7.13 -13.22
C MET A 20 7.25 -6.16 -12.62
N ALA A 21 5.98 -6.54 -12.69
CA ALA A 21 4.89 -5.72 -12.19
C ALA A 21 5.17 -5.42 -10.71
N ALA A 22 5.43 -4.15 -10.40
CA ALA A 22 5.62 -3.73 -9.02
C ALA A 22 4.30 -3.98 -8.28
N GLN A 23 4.30 -4.94 -7.34
CA GLN A 23 3.16 -5.20 -6.49
C GLN A 23 3.00 -4.00 -5.55
N ALA A 24 1.95 -3.21 -5.74
CA ALA A 24 1.61 -2.14 -4.81
C ALA A 24 1.30 -2.76 -3.43
N GLN A 25 2.06 -2.38 -2.41
CA GLN A 25 1.86 -2.90 -1.06
C GLN A 25 0.53 -2.36 -0.49
N SER A 26 -0.30 -3.27 0.04
CA SER A 26 -1.59 -2.89 0.64
C SER A 26 -1.39 -1.88 1.78
N PRO A 27 -2.30 -0.89 1.95
CA PRO A 27 -2.21 0.09 3.02
C PRO A 27 -2.20 -0.56 4.41
N ILE A 28 -1.41 0.00 5.33
CA ILE A 28 -1.44 -0.36 6.74
C ILE A 28 -2.74 0.17 7.35
N VAL A 29 -3.54 -0.70 7.96
CA VAL A 29 -4.80 -0.30 8.61
C VAL A 29 -4.62 -0.22 10.13
N ILE A 30 -4.77 0.97 10.69
CA ILE A 30 -4.78 1.22 12.13
C ILE A 30 -6.22 1.30 12.60
N LYS A 31 -6.65 0.37 13.45
CA LYS A 31 -7.95 0.41 14.12
C LYS A 31 -7.81 1.14 15.46
N PHE A 32 -8.22 2.40 15.48
CA PHE A 32 -8.10 3.27 16.64
C PHE A 32 -9.40 3.23 17.46
N SER A 33 -9.42 2.44 18.53
CA SER A 33 -10.57 2.36 19.45
C SER A 33 -10.50 3.42 20.56
N HIS A 34 -11.64 3.97 20.96
CA HIS A 34 -11.75 4.78 22.17
C HIS A 34 -13.13 4.76 22.83
N VAL A 35 -13.15 5.03 24.14
CA VAL A 35 -14.36 4.92 25.00
C VAL A 35 -15.32 6.11 24.97
N VAL A 36 -14.91 7.25 24.40
CA VAL A 36 -15.70 8.50 24.45
C VAL A 36 -16.47 8.81 23.16
N SER A 37 -17.40 9.76 23.24
CA SER A 37 -18.14 10.32 22.09
C SER A 37 -17.24 11.12 21.13
N PRO A 38 -17.51 11.11 19.81
CA PRO A 38 -16.75 11.87 18.81
C PRO A 38 -16.57 13.36 19.11
N ASP A 39 -17.56 14.02 19.73
CA ASP A 39 -17.53 15.48 19.95
C ASP A 39 -16.67 15.94 21.12
N THR A 40 -16.21 14.98 21.94
CA THR A 40 -15.31 15.25 23.06
C THR A 40 -13.92 15.68 22.57
N PRO A 41 -13.09 16.33 23.41
CA PRO A 41 -11.71 16.66 23.05
C PRO A 41 -10.90 15.45 22.56
N LYS A 42 -11.09 14.26 23.16
CA LYS A 42 -10.42 13.02 22.74
C LYS A 42 -10.97 12.47 21.43
N GLY A 43 -12.29 12.56 21.19
CA GLY A 43 -12.89 12.17 19.92
C GLY A 43 -12.39 13.04 18.76
N LYS A 44 -12.39 14.36 18.95
CA LYS A 44 -11.81 15.32 17.99
C LYS A 44 -10.31 15.09 17.78
N GLY A 45 -9.57 14.76 18.84
CA GLY A 45 -8.17 14.38 18.75
C GLY A 45 -7.94 13.11 17.92
N ALA A 46 -8.75 12.07 18.11
CA ALA A 46 -8.67 10.84 17.33
C ALA A 46 -8.97 11.08 15.84
N GLN A 47 -9.97 11.92 15.55
CA GLN A 47 -10.29 12.33 14.18
C GLN A 47 -9.14 13.13 13.54
N ARG A 48 -8.55 14.08 14.28
CA ARG A 48 -7.40 14.84 13.79
C ARG A 48 -6.17 13.98 13.56
N PHE A 49 -5.95 12.97 14.41
CA PHE A 49 -4.87 11.98 14.23
C PHE A 49 -5.07 11.20 12.91
N LYS A 50 -6.28 10.72 12.63
CA LYS A 50 -6.63 10.06 11.36
C LYS A 50 -6.26 10.94 10.17
N GLU A 51 -6.77 12.17 10.11
CA GLU A 51 -6.54 13.12 9.01
C GLU A 51 -5.05 13.31 8.74
N LEU A 52 -4.31 13.67 9.79
CA LEU A 52 -2.89 14.00 9.69
C LEU A 52 -2.02 12.81 9.31
N LEU A 53 -2.34 11.61 9.80
CA LEU A 53 -1.57 10.42 9.50
C LEU A 53 -1.85 9.93 8.08
N GLU A 54 -3.11 9.92 7.66
CA GLU A 54 -3.50 9.55 6.29
C GLU A 54 -2.84 10.50 5.28
N GLU A 55 -2.90 11.82 5.50
CA GLU A 55 -2.26 12.84 4.67
C GLU A 55 -0.74 12.63 4.56
N ARG A 56 -0.05 12.55 5.72
CA ARG A 56 1.42 12.45 5.75
C ARG A 56 1.95 11.10 5.30
N SER A 57 1.13 10.05 5.39
CA SER A 57 1.54 8.70 4.97
C SER A 57 1.59 8.54 3.45
N LYS A 58 1.05 9.49 2.67
CA LYS A 58 0.93 9.41 1.21
C LYS A 58 0.15 8.16 0.79
N GLY A 59 -0.95 7.86 1.48
CA GLY A 59 -1.81 6.70 1.20
C GLY A 59 -1.29 5.36 1.71
N ARG A 60 -0.13 5.33 2.39
CA ARG A 60 0.43 4.09 2.97
C ARG A 60 -0.29 3.64 4.24
N VAL A 61 -0.98 4.55 4.93
CA VAL A 61 -1.71 4.27 6.17
C VAL A 61 -3.15 4.70 6.02
N LYS A 62 -4.06 3.85 6.50
CA LYS A 62 -5.49 4.12 6.70
C LYS A 62 -5.78 4.02 8.19
N VAL A 63 -6.50 4.99 8.74
CA VAL A 63 -6.92 4.99 10.14
C VAL A 63 -8.43 4.85 10.21
N GLU A 64 -8.90 3.83 10.92
CA GLU A 64 -10.32 3.58 11.18
C GLU A 64 -10.59 3.90 12.65
N VAL A 65 -11.38 4.94 12.90
CA VAL A 65 -11.70 5.41 14.26
C VAL A 65 -13.00 4.75 14.72
N TYR A 66 -12.94 4.10 15.88
CA TYR A 66 -14.07 3.43 16.52
C TYR A 66 -14.37 4.12 17.86
N PRO A 67 -15.33 5.07 17.91
CA PRO A 67 -15.72 5.75 19.13
C PRO A 67 -16.63 4.87 20.00
N ASN A 68 -16.97 5.34 21.21
CA ASN A 68 -17.95 4.72 22.10
C ASN A 68 -17.73 3.21 22.33
N SER A 69 -16.48 2.74 22.42
CA SER A 69 -16.16 1.32 22.63
C SER A 69 -16.80 0.37 21.61
N GLN A 70 -16.95 0.81 20.37
CA GLN A 70 -17.54 -0.02 19.30
C GLN A 70 -16.69 -1.25 18.94
N LEU A 71 -15.39 -1.22 19.21
CA LEU A 71 -14.47 -2.29 18.84
C LEU A 71 -13.93 -3.09 20.04
N TYR A 72 -13.71 -2.44 21.18
CA TYR A 72 -13.20 -3.01 22.44
C TYR A 72 -13.78 -2.27 23.64
#